data_AF-A0A9X3EQE4-F1
#
_entry.id   AF-A0A9X3EQE4-F1
#
_cell.length_a   1.000
_cell.length_b   1.000
_cell.length_c   1.000
_cell.angle_alpha   90.00
_cell.angle_beta   90.00
_cell.angle_gamma   90.00
#
_symmetry.space_group_name_H-M   'P 1'
#
loop_
_entity.id
_entity.type
_entity.pdbx_description
1 polymer ?
#
loop_
_entity_poly.entity_id
_entity_poly.type
_entity_poly.pdbx_seq_one_letter_code
_entity_poly.pdbx_strand_id
1 'polypeptide(L)'
;MDQRTGERRREFLPHLLPVDPTLHWANPPGGVSARDTRPGFSSTPGQYTGPIPIVTHLHGSVGVGDESDGYAEAWFLPVADDIPAGYATEGTWYDFFAAKAEAKFGAAWSPGSATFQYPNEERASTKWYHDHTLGLTRLNVYAGLAGFYLLRGGPGDDVRDNRTGKKAVLPGPAPSRHDPPDATYYEIPIAIQDRSFNSDGSLFYPDTRAFFDGITGPYIPDSDVSPIWNPEFFGNTMMVNGSTWPFQVVEQRRYRLRLLNGCQSRFLILDFGNIPGVKVWQIGNEGGFLVAPVNITDDHGDRVLLGPAERADCIVDFTDVPAGEHLLHNIGPDEPFAGGIPGVDFPPADAGTTGQVLQSGSSRLRGAIRRPRRSSSICPLSPSYRRRRRRAGSRCSRRCRCSFPAPRARRCWARWPAIPRWRRRSGPRSTGTTRSPRTPPSGPRRCGSSTTPPATPTRCTSTRSCSRSSTARPSSSTKTPGR
;
A
#
# COMPACT_ATOMS: atom_id res chain seq x y z
N MET A 1 25.52 -22.67 13.01
CA MET A 1 26.91 -22.17 12.94
C MET A 1 27.71 -23.30 12.35
N ASP A 2 28.15 -23.20 11.09
CA ASP A 2 29.05 -24.20 10.53
C ASP A 2 30.39 -24.07 11.28
N GLN A 3 30.83 -25.16 11.91
CA GLN A 3 32.05 -25.18 12.71
C GLN A 3 33.32 -25.05 11.84
N ARG A 4 33.21 -25.09 10.50
CA ARG A 4 34.37 -24.99 9.59
C ARG A 4 34.65 -23.59 9.06
N THR A 5 33.64 -22.70 8.97
CA THR A 5 33.78 -21.39 8.31
C THR A 5 33.50 -20.19 9.21
N GLY A 6 32.87 -20.39 10.38
CA GLY A 6 32.52 -19.28 11.28
C GLY A 6 31.40 -18.36 10.77
N GLU A 7 30.88 -18.60 9.56
CA GLU A 7 29.73 -17.89 9.02
C GLU A 7 28.43 -18.41 9.64
N ARG A 8 27.52 -17.49 9.99
CA ARG A 8 26.14 -17.85 10.31
C ARG A 8 25.51 -18.36 9.01
N ARG A 9 25.03 -19.62 9.04
CA ARG A 9 24.13 -20.16 8.02
C ARG A 9 23.00 -19.16 7.80
N ARG A 10 22.75 -18.79 6.55
CA ARG A 10 21.67 -17.88 6.15
C ARG A 10 20.44 -18.73 5.96
N GLU A 11 19.58 -18.80 6.96
CA GLU A 11 18.32 -19.55 6.87
C GLU A 11 17.20 -18.58 6.50
N PHE A 12 16.30 -18.97 5.59
CA PHE A 12 15.13 -18.17 5.29
C PHE A 12 14.11 -18.25 6.44
N LEU A 13 13.25 -17.24 6.55
CA LEU A 13 12.09 -17.27 7.42
C LEU A 13 10.83 -17.45 6.57
N PRO A 14 9.89 -18.31 6.98
CA PRO A 14 8.59 -18.39 6.33
C PRO A 14 7.81 -17.09 6.55
N HIS A 15 6.79 -16.89 5.74
CA HIS A 15 5.88 -15.75 5.89
C HIS A 15 5.17 -15.81 7.27
N LEU A 16 4.99 -14.63 7.90
CA LEU A 16 4.31 -14.50 9.21
C LEU A 16 2.81 -14.80 9.14
N LEU A 17 2.24 -14.72 7.94
CA LEU A 17 0.82 -14.82 7.64
C LEU A 17 0.56 -15.96 6.65
N PRO A 18 -0.67 -16.53 6.60
CA PRO A 18 -1.02 -17.63 5.70
C PRO A 18 -0.90 -17.24 4.23
N VAL A 19 0.01 -17.89 3.50
CA VAL A 19 0.18 -17.71 2.06
C VAL A 19 -0.60 -18.80 1.33
N ASP A 20 -1.56 -18.39 0.50
CA ASP A 20 -2.34 -19.28 -0.37
C ASP A 20 -1.53 -19.65 -1.63
N PRO A 21 -1.08 -20.91 -1.79
CA PRO A 21 -0.31 -21.30 -2.96
C PRO A 21 -1.17 -21.57 -4.20
N THR A 22 -2.51 -21.52 -4.11
CA THR A 22 -3.44 -21.82 -5.21
C THR A 22 -3.72 -20.63 -6.12
N LEU A 23 -3.24 -19.44 -5.75
CA LEU A 23 -3.42 -18.21 -6.51
C LEU A 23 -2.57 -18.20 -7.78
N HIS A 24 -2.83 -17.23 -8.67
CA HIS A 24 -1.78 -16.76 -9.59
C HIS A 24 -0.84 -15.86 -8.78
N TRP A 25 0.38 -16.32 -8.55
CA TRP A 25 1.33 -15.69 -7.63
C TRP A 25 2.77 -15.94 -8.08
N ALA A 26 3.75 -15.38 -7.36
CA ALA A 26 5.18 -15.58 -7.59
C ALA A 26 5.58 -17.06 -7.78
N ASN A 27 4.97 -17.97 -7.02
CA ASN A 27 5.19 -19.41 -7.11
C ASN A 27 6.66 -19.89 -7.14
N PRO A 28 7.50 -19.57 -6.12
CA PRO A 28 8.86 -20.10 -6.05
C PRO A 28 8.96 -21.63 -6.18
N PRO A 29 8.09 -22.46 -5.56
CA PRO A 29 8.15 -23.93 -5.71
C PRO A 29 7.99 -24.45 -7.13
N GLY A 30 7.38 -23.68 -8.03
CA GLY A 30 7.19 -24.09 -9.43
C GLY A 30 8.49 -24.11 -10.25
N GLY A 31 9.58 -23.59 -9.70
CA GLY A 31 10.85 -23.43 -10.44
C GLY A 31 10.74 -22.43 -11.58
N VAL A 32 11.82 -22.31 -12.35
CA VAL A 32 11.95 -21.26 -13.39
C VAL A 32 10.85 -21.34 -14.46
N SER A 33 10.34 -22.53 -14.77
CA SER A 33 9.33 -22.71 -15.82
C SER A 33 7.89 -22.44 -15.37
N ALA A 34 7.61 -22.46 -14.06
CA ALA A 34 6.26 -22.28 -13.52
C ALA A 34 6.15 -21.19 -12.44
N ARG A 35 7.23 -20.42 -12.20
CA ARG A 35 7.14 -19.14 -11.47
C ARG A 35 6.15 -18.19 -12.15
N ASP A 36 5.56 -17.27 -11.40
CA ASP A 36 4.60 -16.29 -11.89
C ASP A 36 3.38 -16.91 -12.62
N THR A 37 2.93 -18.08 -12.17
CA THR A 37 1.75 -18.74 -12.72
C THR A 37 0.80 -19.17 -11.61
N ARG A 38 -0.42 -19.56 -11.98
CA ARG A 38 -1.32 -20.31 -11.09
C ARG A 38 -0.88 -21.78 -11.06
N PRO A 39 -0.43 -22.33 -9.92
CA PRO A 39 -0.03 -23.74 -9.87
C PRO A 39 -1.25 -24.65 -9.95
N GLY A 40 -1.09 -25.80 -10.60
CA GLY A 40 -2.08 -26.86 -10.61
C GLY A 40 -1.91 -27.80 -9.41
N PHE A 41 -3.00 -28.14 -8.74
CA PHE A 41 -3.01 -29.12 -7.64
C PHE A 41 -4.05 -30.21 -7.92
N SER A 42 -3.74 -31.46 -7.55
CA SER A 42 -4.70 -32.58 -7.61
C SER A 42 -5.62 -32.66 -6.39
N SER A 43 -5.25 -31.99 -5.30
CA SER A 43 -6.00 -31.86 -4.06
C SER A 43 -5.67 -30.53 -3.38
N THR A 44 -6.55 -30.03 -2.52
CA THR A 44 -6.33 -28.79 -1.76
C THR A 44 -4.99 -28.84 -0.98
N PRO A 45 -4.00 -27.97 -1.28
CA PRO A 45 -2.72 -27.96 -0.59
C PRO A 45 -2.82 -27.22 0.75
N GLY A 46 -1.83 -27.41 1.62
CA GLY A 46 -1.61 -26.56 2.79
C GLY A 46 -1.02 -25.19 2.41
N GLN A 47 -0.85 -24.31 3.40
CA GLN A 47 -0.22 -23.00 3.20
C GLN A 47 1.24 -23.11 2.75
N TYR A 48 1.71 -22.13 1.97
CA TYR A 48 3.11 -22.03 1.60
C TYR A 48 3.98 -21.59 2.78
N THR A 49 5.07 -22.34 3.04
CA THR A 49 5.99 -22.11 4.17
C THR A 49 7.44 -21.86 3.72
N GLY A 50 7.66 -21.53 2.44
CA GLY A 50 8.99 -21.28 1.89
C GLY A 50 9.46 -19.83 2.07
N PRO A 51 10.60 -19.46 1.46
CA PRO A 51 11.14 -18.09 1.48
C PRO A 51 10.18 -17.08 0.86
N ILE A 52 10.24 -15.84 1.34
CA ILE A 52 9.31 -14.76 0.98
C ILE A 52 9.87 -14.00 -0.24
N PRO A 53 9.20 -14.03 -1.41
CA PRO A 53 9.54 -13.15 -2.52
C PRO A 53 9.13 -11.70 -2.21
N ILE A 54 9.97 -10.76 -2.61
CA ILE A 54 9.72 -9.31 -2.47
C ILE A 54 10.06 -8.54 -3.75
N VAL A 55 9.38 -7.41 -3.96
CA VAL A 55 9.75 -6.34 -4.91
C VAL A 55 9.14 -5.03 -4.43
N THR A 56 9.92 -3.95 -4.40
CA THR A 56 9.45 -2.67 -3.86
C THR A 56 8.87 -1.78 -4.95
N HIS A 57 7.66 -1.24 -4.77
CA HIS A 57 7.11 -0.17 -5.60
C HIS A 57 7.21 1.16 -4.86
N LEU A 58 7.68 2.22 -5.52
CA LEU A 58 7.61 3.59 -5.00
C LEU A 58 6.35 4.28 -5.55
N HIS A 59 5.27 4.17 -4.77
CA HIS A 59 3.96 4.62 -5.17
C HIS A 59 3.88 6.13 -5.38
N GLY A 60 3.52 6.50 -6.60
CA GLY A 60 3.31 7.88 -7.02
C GLY A 60 4.58 8.60 -7.47
N SER A 61 5.69 7.89 -7.72
CA SER A 61 6.85 8.52 -8.36
C SER A 61 6.68 8.59 -9.89
N VAL A 62 7.16 9.68 -10.48
CA VAL A 62 7.00 10.01 -11.90
C VAL A 62 8.35 10.07 -12.57
N GLY A 63 8.42 9.60 -13.82
CA GLY A 63 9.65 9.56 -14.60
C GLY A 63 10.58 8.41 -14.22
N VAL A 64 10.15 7.55 -13.30
CA VAL A 64 10.80 6.28 -12.97
C VAL A 64 10.70 5.35 -14.18
N GLY A 65 11.80 4.70 -14.54
CA GLY A 65 11.76 3.64 -15.55
C GLY A 65 11.07 2.40 -14.98
N ASP A 66 10.47 1.60 -15.85
CA ASP A 66 9.85 0.31 -15.50
C ASP A 66 10.82 -0.64 -14.77
N GLU A 67 12.13 -0.55 -15.05
CA GLU A 67 13.18 -1.26 -14.31
C GLU A 67 13.31 -0.86 -12.82
N SER A 68 12.67 0.22 -12.39
CA SER A 68 12.72 0.73 -11.02
C SER A 68 11.34 1.02 -10.42
N ASP A 69 10.27 0.62 -11.13
CA ASP A 69 8.90 0.86 -10.68
C ASP A 69 8.39 -0.24 -9.75
N GLY A 70 9.01 -1.42 -9.75
CA GLY A 70 8.60 -2.54 -8.89
C GLY A 70 7.54 -3.42 -9.54
N TYR A 71 7.77 -3.81 -10.80
CA TYR A 71 6.90 -4.73 -11.52
C TYR A 71 6.69 -6.03 -10.74
N ALA A 72 5.45 -6.51 -10.64
CA ALA A 72 5.07 -7.56 -9.70
C ALA A 72 5.77 -8.91 -9.93
N GLU A 73 6.18 -9.18 -11.17
CA GLU A 73 6.92 -10.39 -11.60
C GLU A 73 8.45 -10.15 -11.68
N ALA A 74 8.94 -9.06 -11.10
CA ALA A 74 10.37 -8.75 -10.95
C ALA A 74 10.86 -9.00 -9.51
N TRP A 75 10.17 -9.88 -8.78
CA TRP A 75 10.51 -10.22 -7.41
C TRP A 75 11.79 -11.04 -7.30
N PHE A 76 12.34 -11.08 -6.09
CA PHE A 76 13.51 -11.89 -5.73
C PHE A 76 13.33 -12.50 -4.34
N LEU A 77 13.89 -13.69 -4.13
CA LEU A 77 13.99 -14.35 -2.82
C LEU A 77 15.18 -13.80 -2.03
N PRO A 78 15.15 -13.86 -0.68
CA PRO A 78 16.35 -13.64 0.11
C PRO A 78 17.46 -14.64 -0.24
N VAL A 79 18.73 -14.25 -0.05
CA VAL A 79 19.85 -15.19 -0.14
C VAL A 79 19.88 -16.08 1.10
N ALA A 80 19.55 -17.36 0.93
CA ALA A 80 19.54 -18.35 2.00
C ALA A 80 20.07 -19.72 1.53
N ASP A 81 20.73 -20.43 2.44
CA ASP A 81 21.41 -21.71 2.22
C ASP A 81 20.44 -22.91 2.25
N ASP A 82 19.24 -22.71 2.78
CA ASP A 82 18.21 -23.74 2.98
C ASP A 82 17.02 -23.63 2.02
N ILE A 83 17.12 -22.77 0.99
CA ILE A 83 16.12 -22.72 -0.10
C ILE A 83 16.03 -24.11 -0.74
N PRO A 84 14.84 -24.73 -0.82
CA PRO A 84 14.70 -26.06 -1.38
C PRO A 84 15.16 -26.11 -2.84
N ALA A 85 15.84 -27.21 -3.20
CA ALA A 85 16.30 -27.42 -4.56
C ALA A 85 15.12 -27.35 -5.55
N GLY A 86 15.34 -26.66 -6.67
CA GLY A 86 14.34 -26.48 -7.72
C GLY A 86 13.43 -25.25 -7.56
N TYR A 87 13.50 -24.53 -6.44
CA TYR A 87 12.78 -23.26 -6.30
C TYR A 87 13.34 -22.21 -7.28
N ALA A 88 12.46 -21.41 -7.87
CA ALA A 88 12.86 -20.18 -8.53
C ALA A 88 13.31 -19.15 -7.47
N THR A 89 14.46 -18.53 -7.69
CA THR A 89 15.02 -17.51 -6.78
C THR A 89 14.58 -16.10 -7.12
N GLU A 90 13.94 -15.90 -8.27
CA GLU A 90 13.52 -14.61 -8.80
C GLU A 90 12.39 -14.78 -9.82
N GLY A 91 11.68 -13.68 -10.06
CA GLY A 91 10.56 -13.60 -10.98
C GLY A 91 10.98 -13.58 -12.45
N THR A 92 9.99 -13.76 -13.33
CA THR A 92 10.14 -13.89 -14.78
C THR A 92 10.85 -12.70 -15.41
N TRP A 93 10.61 -11.50 -14.89
CA TRP A 93 11.17 -10.27 -15.45
C TRP A 93 12.38 -9.73 -14.70
N TYR A 94 12.86 -10.44 -13.67
CA TYR A 94 13.98 -9.98 -12.85
C TYR A 94 15.24 -9.72 -13.70
N ASP A 95 15.72 -10.71 -14.45
CA ASP A 95 16.92 -10.56 -15.29
C ASP A 95 16.77 -9.52 -16.40
N PHE A 96 15.56 -9.41 -16.96
CA PHE A 96 15.25 -8.40 -17.97
C PHE A 96 15.43 -6.99 -17.40
N PHE A 97 14.85 -6.72 -16.22
CA PHE A 97 14.97 -5.42 -15.58
C PHE A 97 16.37 -5.18 -15.00
N ALA A 98 17.05 -6.21 -14.49
CA ALA A 98 18.44 -6.13 -14.06
C ALA A 98 19.36 -5.68 -15.21
N ALA A 99 19.23 -6.32 -16.38
CA ALA A 99 20.00 -5.96 -17.57
C ALA A 99 19.67 -4.53 -18.05
N LYS A 100 18.40 -4.13 -17.98
CA LYS A 100 17.96 -2.78 -18.33
C LYS A 100 18.51 -1.72 -17.37
N ALA A 101 18.50 -2.00 -16.06
CA ALA A 101 19.06 -1.12 -15.03
C ALA A 101 20.58 -0.96 -15.18
N GLU A 102 21.29 -2.05 -15.44
CA GLU A 102 22.74 -2.03 -15.73
C GLU A 102 23.04 -1.22 -16.98
N ALA A 103 22.34 -1.48 -18.09
CA ALA A 103 22.58 -0.78 -19.36
C ALA A 103 22.29 0.73 -19.27
N LYS A 104 21.29 1.14 -18.50
CA LYS A 104 20.86 2.55 -18.42
C LYS A 104 21.58 3.35 -17.34
N PHE A 105 21.96 2.71 -16.24
CA PHE A 105 22.48 3.41 -15.05
C PHE A 105 23.77 2.81 -14.46
N GLY A 106 24.29 1.70 -14.99
CA GLY A 106 25.36 0.92 -14.36
C GLY A 106 24.94 0.38 -12.99
N ALA A 107 23.64 0.14 -12.80
CA ALA A 107 23.06 -0.31 -11.55
C ALA A 107 22.91 -1.83 -11.55
N ALA A 108 23.96 -2.53 -11.12
CA ALA A 108 23.96 -3.98 -11.03
C ALA A 108 22.97 -4.48 -9.96
N TRP A 109 22.26 -5.55 -10.29
CA TRP A 109 21.47 -6.33 -9.34
C TRP A 109 22.29 -7.55 -8.93
N SER A 110 21.96 -8.13 -7.78
CA SER A 110 22.66 -9.30 -7.23
C SER A 110 21.64 -10.21 -6.55
N PRO A 111 21.91 -11.51 -6.42
CA PRO A 111 20.97 -12.43 -5.78
C PRO A 111 20.39 -11.85 -4.47
N GLY A 112 19.06 -11.87 -4.38
CA GLY A 112 18.30 -11.31 -3.26
C GLY A 112 18.32 -9.79 -3.11
N SER A 113 18.58 -9.06 -4.18
CA SER A 113 18.57 -7.59 -4.17
C SER A 113 18.28 -6.99 -5.55
N ALA A 114 17.58 -5.86 -5.57
CA ALA A 114 17.45 -5.02 -6.75
C ALA A 114 17.86 -3.58 -6.43
N THR A 115 18.52 -2.91 -7.39
CA THR A 115 18.94 -1.51 -7.26
C THR A 115 18.04 -0.63 -8.12
N PHE A 116 17.20 0.19 -7.48
CA PHE A 116 16.24 1.07 -8.16
C PHE A 116 16.72 2.52 -8.20
N GLN A 117 16.47 3.19 -9.33
CA GLN A 117 16.86 4.59 -9.57
C GLN A 117 15.64 5.49 -9.67
N TYR A 118 15.53 6.45 -8.76
CA TYR A 118 14.44 7.41 -8.70
C TYR A 118 14.93 8.82 -9.06
N PRO A 119 14.51 9.40 -10.20
CA PRO A 119 15.01 10.71 -10.65
C PRO A 119 14.63 11.85 -9.71
N ASN A 120 13.46 11.76 -9.07
CA ASN A 120 12.94 12.79 -8.16
C ASN A 120 12.79 14.19 -8.80
N GLU A 121 12.55 14.25 -10.11
CA GLU A 121 12.44 15.50 -10.88
C GLU A 121 11.01 16.10 -10.90
N GLU A 122 10.09 15.43 -10.23
CA GLU A 122 8.67 15.75 -10.17
C GLU A 122 8.31 16.75 -9.06
N ARG A 123 7.00 17.06 -8.90
CA ARG A 123 6.54 17.98 -7.87
C ARG A 123 6.73 17.40 -6.46
N ALA A 124 7.10 18.26 -5.52
CA ALA A 124 7.12 17.90 -4.10
C ALA A 124 5.76 17.35 -3.68
N SER A 125 5.78 16.17 -3.05
CA SER A 125 4.59 15.35 -2.81
C SER A 125 4.84 14.30 -1.74
N THR A 126 3.75 13.81 -1.15
CA THR A 126 3.78 12.68 -0.21
C THR A 126 3.70 11.37 -1.02
N LYS A 127 4.82 10.67 -1.12
CA LYS A 127 4.91 9.32 -1.69
C LYS A 127 5.06 8.31 -0.57
N TRP A 128 4.94 7.04 -0.93
CA TRP A 128 5.20 5.93 -0.03
C TRP A 128 5.73 4.76 -0.85
N TYR A 129 6.59 3.94 -0.27
CA TYR A 129 7.06 2.71 -0.89
C TYR A 129 6.48 1.52 -0.15
N HIS A 130 6.22 0.44 -0.87
CA HIS A 130 5.66 -0.78 -0.31
C HIS A 130 6.00 -2.00 -1.17
N ASP A 131 5.82 -3.21 -0.65
CA ASP A 131 5.97 -4.43 -1.46
C ASP A 131 4.89 -4.51 -2.55
N HIS A 132 5.23 -5.08 -3.71
CA HIS A 132 4.34 -5.21 -4.86
C HIS A 132 4.42 -6.60 -5.52
N THR A 133 4.80 -7.62 -4.75
CA THR A 133 5.03 -8.97 -5.28
C THR A 133 3.76 -9.65 -5.75
N LEU A 134 3.81 -10.28 -6.93
CA LEU A 134 2.68 -11.00 -7.53
C LEU A 134 2.06 -11.99 -6.53
N GLY A 135 0.79 -11.78 -6.21
CA GLY A 135 0.02 -12.64 -5.30
C GLY A 135 0.37 -12.53 -3.81
N LEU A 136 1.40 -11.76 -3.40
CA LEU A 136 1.77 -11.54 -1.99
C LEU A 136 1.62 -10.10 -1.51
N THR A 137 1.44 -9.10 -2.36
CA THR A 137 1.34 -7.67 -1.98
C THR A 137 0.51 -7.45 -0.71
N ARG A 138 -0.69 -8.04 -0.63
CA ARG A 138 -1.57 -7.92 0.55
C ARG A 138 -0.83 -8.35 1.83
N LEU A 139 -0.19 -9.53 1.82
CA LEU A 139 0.43 -10.13 2.99
C LEU A 139 1.73 -9.41 3.37
N ASN A 140 2.57 -9.10 2.38
CA ASN A 140 3.85 -8.44 2.60
C ASN A 140 3.68 -7.00 3.14
N VAL A 141 2.72 -6.24 2.61
CA VAL A 141 2.38 -4.90 3.12
C VAL A 141 1.76 -4.99 4.52
N TYR A 142 0.90 -5.98 4.77
CA TYR A 142 0.29 -6.19 6.09
C TYR A 142 1.33 -6.50 7.17
N ALA A 143 2.33 -7.31 6.82
CA ALA A 143 3.46 -7.66 7.67
C ALA A 143 4.38 -6.47 7.99
N GLY A 144 4.25 -5.34 7.26
CA GLY A 144 4.90 -4.07 7.58
C GLY A 144 5.85 -3.52 6.53
N LEU A 145 5.93 -4.13 5.33
CA LEU A 145 6.76 -3.61 4.23
C LEU A 145 6.10 -2.38 3.56
N ALA A 146 6.05 -1.27 4.29
CA ALA A 146 5.59 0.02 3.82
C ALA A 146 6.31 1.17 4.55
N GLY A 147 6.55 2.28 3.86
CA GLY A 147 7.13 3.48 4.46
C GLY A 147 6.91 4.73 3.63
N PHE A 148 6.92 5.89 4.28
CA PHE A 148 6.83 7.17 3.57
C PHE A 148 8.10 7.47 2.78
N TYR A 149 7.91 8.12 1.63
CA TYR A 149 8.96 8.77 0.84
C TYR A 149 8.51 10.20 0.56
N LEU A 150 9.07 11.17 1.27
CA LEU A 150 8.64 12.57 1.17
C LEU A 150 9.54 13.32 0.21
N LEU A 151 9.05 13.58 -1.00
CA LEU A 151 9.76 14.39 -1.98
C LEU A 151 9.59 15.87 -1.63
N ARG A 152 10.71 16.57 -1.47
CA ARG A 152 10.78 17.96 -0.99
C ARG A 152 11.73 18.78 -1.85
N GLY A 153 11.52 20.09 -1.89
CA GLY A 153 12.35 21.01 -2.67
C GLY A 153 12.02 21.06 -4.16
N GLY A 154 12.82 21.84 -4.89
CA GLY A 154 12.59 22.13 -6.31
C GLY A 154 11.47 23.14 -6.57
N PRO A 155 11.18 23.46 -7.85
CA PRO A 155 10.18 24.46 -8.21
C PRO A 155 8.76 24.11 -7.77
N GLY A 156 8.44 22.82 -7.66
CA GLY A 156 7.14 22.33 -7.19
C GLY A 156 6.88 22.53 -5.70
N ASP A 157 7.91 22.89 -4.92
CA ASP A 157 7.82 23.20 -3.48
C ASP A 157 7.85 24.72 -3.22
N ASP A 158 7.98 25.56 -4.26
CA ASP A 158 7.91 27.01 -4.17
C ASP A 158 6.47 27.52 -4.34
N VAL A 159 5.63 27.22 -3.35
CA VAL A 159 4.24 27.70 -3.32
C VAL A 159 4.23 29.19 -2.98
N ARG A 160 3.48 30.00 -3.74
CA ARG A 160 3.34 31.45 -3.53
C ARG A 160 2.01 31.77 -2.86
N ASP A 161 2.06 32.65 -1.87
CA ASP A 161 0.86 33.22 -1.26
C ASP A 161 0.29 34.30 -2.20
N ASN A 162 -0.87 34.03 -2.81
CA ASN A 162 -1.51 34.95 -3.76
C ASN A 162 -1.82 36.33 -3.17
N ARG A 163 -1.95 36.46 -1.84
CA ARG A 163 -2.19 37.77 -1.19
C ARG A 163 -0.96 38.65 -1.16
N THR A 164 0.24 38.05 -1.11
CA THR A 164 1.49 38.77 -0.86
C THR A 164 2.54 38.60 -1.96
N GLY A 165 2.36 37.63 -2.86
CA GLY A 165 3.35 37.22 -3.88
C GLY A 165 4.61 36.54 -3.31
N LYS A 166 4.70 36.40 -1.98
CA LYS A 166 5.87 35.80 -1.30
C LYS A 166 5.73 34.28 -1.23
N LYS A 167 6.84 33.59 -0.98
CA LYS A 167 6.82 32.15 -0.71
C LYS A 167 5.95 31.88 0.53
N ALA A 168 5.03 30.93 0.43
CA ALA A 168 4.19 30.50 1.53
C ALA A 168 5.04 29.85 2.63
N VAL A 169 4.68 30.11 3.89
CA VAL A 169 5.29 29.48 5.05
C VAL A 169 4.34 28.40 5.55
N LEU A 170 4.76 27.14 5.42
CA LEU A 170 4.00 25.99 5.88
C LEU A 170 4.40 25.61 7.32
N PRO A 171 3.51 24.97 8.10
CA PRO A 171 3.85 24.47 9.42
C PRO A 171 5.09 23.55 9.39
N GLY A 172 6.05 23.84 10.28
CA GLY A 172 7.29 23.09 10.44
C GLY A 172 7.96 23.43 11.78
N PRO A 173 9.04 22.73 12.17
CA PRO A 173 9.86 21.90 11.30
C PRO A 173 9.27 20.53 10.98
N ALA A 174 9.74 19.97 9.87
CA ALA A 174 9.53 18.58 9.50
C ALA A 174 10.72 17.72 9.98
N PRO A 175 10.52 16.40 10.19
CA PRO A 175 11.60 15.51 10.57
C PRO A 175 12.77 15.51 9.57
N SER A 176 13.97 15.43 10.13
CA SER A 176 15.27 15.36 9.45
C SER A 176 16.14 14.25 10.05
N ARG A 177 17.06 13.70 9.24
CA ARG A 177 17.87 12.50 9.54
C ARG A 177 18.71 12.58 10.83
N HIS A 178 18.99 13.79 11.31
CA HIS A 178 19.88 14.04 12.45
C HIS A 178 19.20 14.79 13.59
N ASP A 179 17.87 14.84 13.59
CA ASP A 179 17.15 15.45 14.69
C ASP A 179 17.31 14.64 15.98
N PRO A 180 17.32 15.32 17.14
CA PRO A 180 17.31 14.64 18.41
C PRO A 180 15.98 13.88 18.62
N PRO A 181 15.96 12.80 19.42
CA PRO A 181 14.75 12.01 19.65
C PRO A 181 13.57 12.78 20.25
N ASP A 182 13.81 13.95 20.87
CA ASP A 182 12.83 14.81 21.52
C ASP A 182 12.52 16.09 20.71
N ALA A 183 12.92 16.14 19.44
CA ALA A 183 12.57 17.24 18.53
C ALA A 183 11.05 17.40 18.41
N THR A 184 10.60 18.66 18.41
CA THR A 184 9.19 19.00 18.19
C THR A 184 8.95 19.25 16.72
N TYR A 185 7.98 18.55 16.14
CA TYR A 185 7.62 18.65 14.74
C TYR A 185 6.21 19.20 14.57
N TYR A 186 6.02 19.94 13.47
CA TYR A 186 4.72 20.44 13.06
C TYR A 186 4.37 20.04 11.63
N GLU A 187 5.24 19.30 10.94
CA GLU A 187 4.88 18.47 9.79
C GLU A 187 4.98 17.00 10.22
N ILE A 188 3.85 16.29 10.25
CA ILE A 188 3.75 14.94 10.80
C ILE A 188 3.17 14.00 9.73
N PRO A 189 3.94 12.99 9.28
CA PRO A 189 3.40 11.90 8.46
C PRO A 189 2.51 10.99 9.30
N ILE A 190 1.34 10.64 8.79
CA ILE A 190 0.30 9.86 9.47
C ILE A 190 -0.14 8.74 8.51
N ALA A 191 0.48 7.57 8.65
CA ALA A 191 0.08 6.35 7.94
C ALA A 191 -0.96 5.62 8.79
N ILE A 192 -2.19 5.54 8.28
CA ILE A 192 -3.32 4.92 8.96
C ILE A 192 -3.51 3.53 8.36
N GLN A 193 -3.58 2.50 9.20
CA GLN A 193 -3.72 1.12 8.77
C GLN A 193 -4.64 0.38 9.73
N ASP A 194 -5.43 -0.57 9.23
CA ASP A 194 -6.17 -1.51 10.06
C ASP A 194 -5.45 -2.85 10.18
N ARG A 195 -5.43 -3.41 11.39
CA ARG A 195 -4.88 -4.73 11.72
C ARG A 195 -5.83 -5.46 12.64
N SER A 196 -5.64 -6.77 12.75
CA SER A 196 -6.21 -7.62 13.79
C SER A 196 -5.09 -8.40 14.45
N PHE A 197 -5.29 -8.80 15.70
CA PHE A 197 -4.28 -9.49 16.50
C PHE A 197 -4.90 -10.73 17.15
N ASN A 198 -4.10 -11.78 17.25
CA ASN A 198 -4.41 -12.93 18.09
C ASN A 198 -4.25 -12.55 19.57
N SER A 199 -4.76 -13.39 20.48
CA SER A 199 -4.68 -13.16 21.93
C SER A 199 -3.25 -13.08 22.48
N ASP A 200 -2.27 -13.62 21.77
CA ASP A 200 -0.83 -13.55 22.11
C ASP A 200 -0.13 -12.30 21.55
N GLY A 201 -0.85 -11.45 20.83
CA GLY A 201 -0.35 -10.23 20.20
C GLY A 201 0.28 -10.44 18.81
N SER A 202 0.33 -11.67 18.29
CA SER A 202 0.72 -11.90 16.90
C SER A 202 -0.31 -11.33 15.92
N LEU A 203 0.14 -10.94 14.72
CA LEU A 203 -0.75 -10.45 13.67
C LEU A 203 -1.72 -11.55 13.25
N PHE A 204 -3.01 -11.24 13.24
CA PHE A 204 -4.02 -12.09 12.64
C PHE A 204 -4.22 -11.71 11.16
N TYR A 205 -4.28 -12.72 10.31
CA TYR A 205 -4.78 -12.64 8.95
C TYR A 205 -5.54 -13.95 8.67
N PRO A 206 -6.69 -13.92 7.98
CA PRO A 206 -7.48 -15.12 7.74
C PRO A 206 -6.67 -16.20 7.03
N ASP A 207 -6.72 -17.42 7.57
CA ASP A 207 -6.06 -18.61 7.04
C ASP A 207 -7.03 -19.52 6.27
N THR A 208 -8.28 -19.10 6.13
CA THR A 208 -9.32 -19.87 5.45
C THR A 208 -10.34 -18.93 4.81
N ARG A 209 -10.96 -19.42 3.72
CA ARG A 209 -12.09 -18.78 3.06
C ARG A 209 -13.35 -18.73 3.94
N ALA A 210 -13.50 -19.67 4.86
CA ALA A 210 -14.63 -19.74 5.78
C ALA A 210 -14.77 -18.47 6.64
N PHE A 211 -13.67 -17.74 6.87
CA PHE A 211 -13.68 -16.48 7.60
C PHE A 211 -14.53 -15.40 6.92
N PHE A 212 -14.57 -15.38 5.58
CA PHE A 212 -15.21 -14.31 4.83
C PHE A 212 -16.64 -14.68 4.39
N ASP A 213 -16.83 -15.85 3.76
CA ASP A 213 -18.12 -16.25 3.20
C ASP A 213 -18.63 -17.61 3.72
N GLY A 214 -17.98 -18.17 4.74
CA GLY A 214 -18.40 -19.44 5.35
C GLY A 214 -18.15 -20.68 4.47
N ILE A 215 -17.49 -20.53 3.32
CA ILE A 215 -17.13 -21.66 2.46
C ILE A 215 -16.03 -22.46 3.16
N THR A 216 -16.32 -23.72 3.50
CA THR A 216 -15.38 -24.66 4.13
C THR A 216 -14.84 -25.73 3.16
N GLY A 217 -15.18 -25.63 1.88
CA GLY A 217 -14.88 -26.61 0.85
C GLY A 217 -16.05 -27.51 0.46
N PRO A 218 -15.82 -28.53 -0.40
CA PRO A 218 -14.52 -28.89 -0.96
C PRO A 218 -13.95 -27.80 -1.91
N TYR A 219 -12.63 -27.58 -1.85
CA TYR A 219 -11.94 -26.65 -2.74
C TYR A 219 -11.42 -27.39 -3.97
N ILE A 220 -10.12 -27.63 -4.09
CA ILE A 220 -9.55 -28.39 -5.21
C ILE A 220 -9.75 -29.90 -4.98
N PRO A 221 -10.24 -30.66 -5.98
CA PRO A 221 -10.47 -30.27 -7.38
C PRO A 221 -11.91 -29.80 -7.72
N ASP A 222 -12.80 -29.77 -6.74
CA ASP A 222 -14.24 -29.64 -6.92
C ASP A 222 -14.75 -28.20 -7.17
N SER A 223 -13.94 -27.18 -6.87
CA SER A 223 -14.25 -25.76 -7.10
C SER A 223 -13.02 -24.93 -7.46
N ASP A 224 -13.27 -23.74 -8.00
CA ASP A 224 -12.27 -22.72 -8.36
C ASP A 224 -12.00 -21.71 -7.22
N VAL A 225 -12.65 -21.91 -6.07
CA VAL A 225 -12.49 -21.07 -4.88
C VAL A 225 -11.17 -21.39 -4.19
N SER A 226 -10.32 -20.38 -4.02
CA SER A 226 -9.08 -20.50 -3.26
C SER A 226 -9.34 -20.75 -1.77
N PRO A 227 -8.62 -21.69 -1.13
CA PRO A 227 -8.92 -22.16 0.23
C PRO A 227 -8.56 -21.16 1.34
N ILE A 228 -7.60 -20.26 1.11
CA ILE A 228 -7.02 -19.37 2.12
C ILE A 228 -7.25 -17.89 1.75
N TRP A 229 -7.15 -17.53 0.47
CA TRP A 229 -7.34 -16.16 0.00
C TRP A 229 -8.78 -15.66 0.20
N ASN A 230 -8.89 -14.43 0.72
CA ASN A 230 -10.16 -13.74 0.94
C ASN A 230 -10.26 -12.49 0.04
N PRO A 231 -11.46 -12.13 -0.45
CA PRO A 231 -11.65 -10.98 -1.35
C PRO A 231 -11.30 -9.63 -0.72
N GLU A 232 -11.67 -9.44 0.55
CA GLU A 232 -11.32 -8.26 1.34
C GLU A 232 -10.88 -8.64 2.75
N PHE A 233 -10.18 -7.72 3.41
CA PHE A 233 -9.85 -7.83 4.83
C PHE A 233 -10.13 -6.50 5.54
N PHE A 234 -10.92 -6.56 6.60
CA PHE A 234 -11.23 -5.44 7.49
C PHE A 234 -10.69 -5.76 8.88
N GLY A 235 -9.57 -5.11 9.22
CA GLY A 235 -8.98 -5.24 10.56
C GLY A 235 -9.85 -4.57 11.61
N ASN A 236 -9.87 -5.12 12.82
CA ASN A 236 -10.68 -4.61 13.94
C ASN A 236 -9.92 -3.63 14.84
N THR A 237 -8.66 -3.34 14.54
CA THR A 237 -7.81 -2.45 15.34
C THR A 237 -7.18 -1.41 14.43
N MET A 238 -7.45 -0.14 14.69
CA MET A 238 -6.83 0.95 13.94
C MET A 238 -5.44 1.26 14.48
N MET A 239 -4.53 1.47 13.55
CA MET A 239 -3.13 1.79 13.80
C MET A 239 -2.74 3.06 13.07
N VAL A 240 -1.90 3.86 13.73
CA VAL A 240 -1.25 5.02 13.11
C VAL A 240 0.25 4.91 13.36
N ASN A 241 1.04 4.99 12.28
CA ASN A 241 2.50 4.88 12.30
C ASN A 241 3.02 3.66 13.11
N GLY A 242 2.34 2.51 13.00
CA GLY A 242 2.75 1.27 13.66
C GLY A 242 2.32 1.13 15.13
N SER A 243 1.52 2.06 15.68
CA SER A 243 0.96 1.97 17.03
C SER A 243 -0.56 1.88 17.00
N THR A 244 -1.17 1.05 17.84
CA THR A 244 -2.63 0.97 18.01
C THR A 244 -3.14 2.18 18.78
N TRP A 245 -4.16 2.86 18.26
CA TRP A 245 -4.81 4.05 18.84
C TRP A 245 -3.85 5.01 19.57
N PRO A 246 -2.84 5.58 18.89
CA PRO A 246 -1.84 6.37 19.57
C PRO A 246 -2.41 7.70 20.06
N PHE A 247 -1.66 8.32 20.97
CA PHE A 247 -1.90 9.65 21.46
C PHE A 247 -0.76 10.58 21.08
N GLN A 248 -1.08 11.78 20.60
CA GLN A 248 -0.11 12.83 20.27
C GLN A 248 -0.42 14.11 21.05
N VAL A 249 0.56 14.61 21.80
CA VAL A 249 0.46 15.94 22.40
C VAL A 249 0.63 16.99 21.31
N VAL A 250 -0.30 17.93 21.25
CA VAL A 250 -0.28 19.07 20.32
C VAL A 250 -0.33 20.39 21.08
N GLU A 251 0.32 21.40 20.52
CA GLU A 251 0.18 22.79 20.94
C GLU A 251 -1.03 23.42 20.24
N GLN A 252 -1.60 24.48 20.82
CA GLN A 252 -2.67 25.26 20.18
C GLN A 252 -2.11 26.10 19.03
N ARG A 253 -1.92 25.46 17.87
CA ARG A 253 -1.32 26.05 16.65
C ARG A 253 -1.62 25.19 15.41
N ARG A 254 -1.11 25.63 14.26
CA ARG A 254 -1.16 24.88 13.01
C ARG A 254 -0.13 23.77 12.93
N TYR A 255 -0.59 22.62 12.47
CA TYR A 255 0.19 21.44 12.07
C TYR A 255 -0.09 21.12 10.60
N ARG A 256 0.87 20.50 9.92
CA ARG A 256 0.75 19.92 8.59
C ARG A 256 0.75 18.40 8.73
N LEU A 257 -0.39 17.77 8.53
CA LEU A 257 -0.52 16.32 8.58
C LEU A 257 -0.47 15.76 7.15
N ARG A 258 0.45 14.83 6.91
CA ARG A 258 0.50 14.08 5.65
C ARG A 258 -0.18 12.74 5.87
N LEU A 259 -1.47 12.69 5.56
CA LEU A 259 -2.34 11.55 5.75
C LEU A 259 -2.10 10.53 4.63
N LEU A 260 -2.01 9.25 4.97
CA LEU A 260 -1.97 8.12 4.05
C LEU A 260 -2.96 7.07 4.54
N ASN A 261 -3.87 6.64 3.66
CA ASN A 261 -4.60 5.40 3.87
C ASN A 261 -3.73 4.21 3.43
N GLY A 262 -3.13 3.53 4.40
CA GLY A 262 -2.35 2.30 4.23
C GLY A 262 -3.10 1.03 4.66
N CYS A 263 -4.43 1.10 4.76
CA CYS A 263 -5.30 -0.06 4.92
C CYS A 263 -5.35 -0.89 3.63
N GLN A 264 -5.74 -2.17 3.73
CA GLN A 264 -5.89 -3.02 2.54
C GLN A 264 -7.17 -2.72 1.78
N SER A 265 -8.32 -2.88 2.44
CA SER A 265 -9.64 -2.75 1.80
C SER A 265 -10.44 -1.55 2.31
N ARG A 266 -10.10 -1.05 3.50
CA ARG A 266 -10.88 -0.04 4.22
C ARG A 266 -10.72 1.34 3.61
N PHE A 267 -11.86 1.95 3.29
CA PHE A 267 -11.95 3.39 3.05
C PHE A 267 -12.02 4.13 4.39
N LEU A 268 -11.38 5.29 4.46
CA LEU A 268 -11.40 6.13 5.64
C LEU A 268 -12.22 7.37 5.34
N ILE A 269 -13.16 7.70 6.23
CA ILE A 269 -13.79 9.02 6.28
C ILE A 269 -13.34 9.63 7.59
N LEU A 270 -12.24 10.37 7.54
CA LEU A 270 -11.65 10.99 8.72
C LEU A 270 -12.49 12.21 9.10
N ASP A 271 -13.08 12.17 10.28
CA ASP A 271 -14.00 13.21 10.78
C ASP A 271 -13.33 14.01 11.91
N PHE A 272 -13.10 15.30 11.63
CA PHE A 272 -12.55 16.27 12.58
C PHE A 272 -13.64 17.00 13.37
N GLY A 273 -14.92 16.83 13.03
CA GLY A 273 -16.05 17.58 13.61
C GLY A 273 -16.24 17.38 15.12
N ASN A 274 -15.68 16.30 15.68
CA ASN A 274 -15.66 16.05 17.12
C ASN A 274 -14.55 16.81 17.88
N ILE A 275 -13.71 17.58 17.19
CA ILE A 275 -12.64 18.38 17.77
C ILE A 275 -13.09 19.86 17.78
N PRO A 276 -13.66 20.37 18.88
CA PRO A 276 -14.25 21.69 18.92
C PRO A 276 -13.23 22.79 18.60
N GLY A 277 -13.56 23.68 17.67
CA GLY A 277 -12.73 24.81 17.27
C GLY A 277 -11.59 24.46 16.30
N VAL A 278 -11.46 23.19 15.89
CA VAL A 278 -10.48 22.80 14.87
C VAL A 278 -10.85 23.42 13.53
N LYS A 279 -9.84 23.73 12.72
CA LYS A 279 -10.04 24.12 11.32
C LYS A 279 -9.09 23.33 10.44
N VAL A 280 -9.60 22.82 9.32
CA VAL A 280 -8.86 21.92 8.44
C VAL A 280 -8.87 22.44 7.01
N TRP A 281 -7.69 22.49 6.38
CA TRP A 281 -7.53 22.78 4.96
C TRP A 281 -6.71 21.71 4.29
N GLN A 282 -7.19 21.16 3.18
CA GLN A 282 -6.37 20.33 2.31
C GLN A 282 -5.59 21.22 1.35
N ILE A 283 -4.27 21.06 1.33
CA ILE A 283 -3.35 21.84 0.50
C ILE A 283 -2.70 21.01 -0.60
N GLY A 284 -2.78 19.68 -0.53
CA GLY A 284 -2.17 18.78 -1.50
C GLY A 284 -2.82 17.41 -1.54
N ASN A 285 -2.50 16.68 -2.59
CA ASN A 285 -2.88 15.29 -2.81
C ASN A 285 -1.64 14.45 -3.21
N GLU A 286 -1.86 13.26 -3.76
CA GLU A 286 -0.83 12.31 -4.20
C GLU A 286 0.25 12.94 -5.08
N GLY A 287 -0.16 13.87 -5.95
CA GLY A 287 0.69 14.52 -6.96
C GLY A 287 1.34 15.83 -6.51
N GLY A 288 1.14 16.25 -5.25
CA GLY A 288 1.68 17.49 -4.69
C GLY A 288 0.60 18.52 -4.35
N PHE A 289 0.97 19.81 -4.31
CA PHE A 289 0.03 20.86 -3.94
C PHE A 289 -1.16 20.98 -4.91
N LEU A 290 -2.33 21.27 -4.35
CA LEU A 290 -3.52 21.69 -5.08
C LEU A 290 -3.32 23.10 -5.66
N VAL A 291 -4.17 23.48 -6.61
CA VAL A 291 -4.16 24.83 -7.20
C VAL A 291 -4.47 25.91 -6.15
N ALA A 292 -5.31 25.58 -5.16
CA ALA A 292 -5.60 26.39 -4.00
C ALA A 292 -5.95 25.48 -2.80
N PRO A 293 -5.74 25.93 -1.55
CA PRO A 293 -6.25 25.23 -0.38
C PRO A 293 -7.77 25.04 -0.45
N VAL A 294 -8.24 23.83 -0.14
CA VAL A 294 -9.67 23.50 0.01
C VAL A 294 -10.02 23.56 1.49
N ASN A 295 -11.09 24.25 1.85
CA ASN A 295 -11.51 24.39 3.24
C ASN A 295 -12.35 23.18 3.65
N ILE A 296 -11.73 22.19 4.28
CA ILE A 296 -12.40 20.93 4.63
C ILE A 296 -13.47 21.16 5.69
N THR A 297 -13.24 22.09 6.62
CA THR A 297 -14.21 22.44 7.65
C THR A 297 -15.51 22.97 7.04
N ASP A 298 -15.42 23.99 6.20
CA ASP A 298 -16.62 24.64 5.66
C ASP A 298 -17.20 23.90 4.43
N ASP A 299 -16.36 23.42 3.52
CA ASP A 299 -16.81 22.88 2.23
C ASP A 299 -17.15 21.37 2.30
N HIS A 300 -16.61 20.66 3.30
CA HIS A 300 -16.72 19.20 3.43
C HIS A 300 -17.22 18.73 4.79
N GLY A 301 -17.68 19.65 5.66
CA GLY A 301 -18.21 19.33 6.98
C GLY A 301 -17.21 18.56 7.84
N ASP A 302 -15.96 19.05 7.86
CA ASP A 302 -14.85 18.50 8.63
C ASP A 302 -14.38 17.09 8.24
N ARG A 303 -14.72 16.62 7.03
CA ARG A 303 -14.46 15.24 6.61
C ARG A 303 -13.48 15.11 5.44
N VAL A 304 -12.52 14.22 5.59
CA VAL A 304 -11.59 13.80 4.51
C VAL A 304 -11.85 12.34 4.17
N LEU A 305 -12.28 12.09 2.93
CA LEU A 305 -12.40 10.74 2.37
C LEU A 305 -11.06 10.30 1.78
N LEU A 306 -10.61 9.09 2.10
CA LEU A 306 -9.41 8.46 1.56
C LEU A 306 -9.68 6.98 1.23
N GLY A 307 -9.57 6.60 -0.03
CA GLY A 307 -9.45 5.20 -0.45
C GLY A 307 -8.05 4.64 -0.19
N PRO A 308 -7.87 3.31 -0.27
CA PRO A 308 -6.55 2.69 -0.11
C PRO A 308 -5.52 3.32 -1.04
N ALA A 309 -4.32 3.58 -0.51
CA ALA A 309 -3.20 4.26 -1.16
C ALA A 309 -3.35 5.77 -1.43
N GLU A 310 -4.51 6.39 -1.16
CA GLU A 310 -4.66 7.85 -1.29
C GLU A 310 -3.92 8.61 -0.19
N ARG A 311 -3.49 9.84 -0.52
CA ARG A 311 -2.79 10.75 0.38
C ARG A 311 -3.43 12.13 0.36
N ALA A 312 -3.64 12.69 1.54
CA ALA A 312 -4.02 14.09 1.72
C ALA A 312 -2.96 14.86 2.52
N ASP A 313 -2.56 16.02 2.02
CA ASP A 313 -1.68 16.95 2.72
C ASP A 313 -2.57 18.05 3.32
N CYS A 314 -2.74 18.03 4.65
CA CYS A 314 -3.69 18.87 5.36
C CYS A 314 -3.00 19.81 6.35
N ILE A 315 -3.42 21.06 6.41
CA ILE A 315 -3.17 21.94 7.54
C ILE A 315 -4.31 21.77 8.54
N VAL A 316 -3.98 21.40 9.76
CA VAL A 316 -4.92 21.28 10.89
C VAL A 316 -4.55 22.35 11.91
N ASP A 317 -5.47 23.28 12.18
CA ASP A 317 -5.28 24.38 13.10
C ASP A 317 -5.94 24.10 14.44
N PHE A 318 -5.11 23.90 15.47
CA PHE A 318 -5.53 23.67 16.85
C PHE A 318 -5.55 24.96 17.69
N THR A 319 -5.34 26.14 17.10
CA THR A 319 -5.23 27.42 17.85
C THR A 319 -6.45 27.67 18.75
N ASP A 320 -7.64 27.43 18.22
CA ASP A 320 -8.90 27.66 18.92
C ASP A 320 -9.43 26.40 19.63
N VAL A 321 -8.68 25.28 19.57
CA VAL A 321 -9.08 24.01 20.18
C VAL A 321 -8.86 24.05 21.69
N PRO A 322 -9.90 23.85 22.53
CA PRO A 322 -9.76 23.82 23.99
C PRO A 322 -8.72 22.80 24.46
N ALA A 323 -8.05 23.10 25.57
CA ALA A 323 -7.16 22.13 26.21
C ALA A 323 -7.95 20.89 26.64
N GLY A 324 -7.39 19.71 26.42
CA GLY A 324 -8.08 18.44 26.65
C GLY A 324 -7.70 17.37 25.64
N GLU A 325 -8.37 16.22 25.75
CA GLU A 325 -8.23 15.10 24.83
C GLU A 325 -9.32 15.16 23.76
N HIS A 326 -8.91 15.11 22.50
CA HIS A 326 -9.79 15.14 21.34
C HIS A 326 -9.42 14.02 20.38
N LEU A 327 -10.41 13.28 19.90
CA LEU A 327 -10.21 12.12 19.05
C LEU A 327 -10.46 12.51 17.59
N LEU A 328 -9.55 12.12 16.70
CA LEU A 328 -9.84 12.03 15.26
C LEU A 328 -10.58 10.71 15.02
N HIS A 329 -11.80 10.82 14.47
CA HIS A 329 -12.63 9.65 14.21
C HIS A 329 -12.47 9.17 12.76
N ASN A 330 -12.71 7.88 12.55
CA ASN A 330 -13.08 7.34 11.25
C ASN A 330 -14.57 7.03 11.28
N ILE A 331 -15.35 7.59 10.36
CA ILE A 331 -16.77 7.27 10.19
C ILE A 331 -17.04 6.51 8.88
N GLY A 332 -15.97 6.06 8.20
CA GLY A 332 -16.06 5.15 7.06
C GLY A 332 -16.56 3.77 7.49
N PRO A 333 -17.07 2.94 6.57
CA PRO A 333 -17.64 1.64 6.91
C PRO A 333 -16.58 0.60 7.36
N ASP A 334 -17.02 -0.39 8.13
CA ASP A 334 -16.33 -1.66 8.42
C ASP A 334 -16.55 -2.75 7.34
N GLU A 335 -16.94 -2.31 6.15
CA GLU A 335 -17.33 -3.14 5.01
C GLU A 335 -16.96 -2.43 3.68
N PRO A 336 -17.10 -3.09 2.51
CA PRO A 336 -16.80 -2.45 1.23
C PRO A 336 -17.58 -1.15 1.03
N PHE A 337 -16.86 -0.07 0.68
CA PHE A 337 -17.46 1.24 0.54
C PHE A 337 -18.04 1.46 -0.87
N ALA A 338 -19.37 1.55 -0.94
CA ALA A 338 -20.10 1.83 -2.19
C ALA A 338 -20.45 3.32 -2.40
N GLY A 339 -19.92 4.22 -1.55
CA GLY A 339 -20.36 5.60 -1.45
C GLY A 339 -21.53 5.78 -0.46
N GLY A 340 -22.02 7.02 -0.34
CA GLY A 340 -23.16 7.36 0.51
C GLY A 340 -22.80 8.17 1.76
N ILE A 341 -23.78 8.37 2.62
CA ILE A 341 -23.72 9.16 3.85
C ILE A 341 -23.62 8.22 5.06
N PRO A 342 -22.57 8.35 5.90
CA PRO A 342 -22.43 7.59 7.15
C PRO A 342 -23.65 7.73 8.05
N GLY A 343 -24.14 6.61 8.59
CA GLY A 343 -25.32 6.56 9.47
C GLY A 343 -26.66 6.64 8.74
N VAL A 344 -26.66 6.81 7.41
CA VAL A 344 -27.86 6.79 6.57
C VAL A 344 -27.79 5.62 5.59
N ASP A 345 -26.75 5.60 4.76
CA ASP A 345 -26.58 4.59 3.70
C ASP A 345 -25.82 3.35 4.19
N PHE A 346 -24.97 3.51 5.21
CA PHE A 346 -24.19 2.42 5.82
C PHE A 346 -23.89 2.73 7.31
N PRO A 347 -23.68 1.71 8.14
CA PRO A 347 -23.24 1.89 9.52
C PRO A 347 -21.81 2.48 9.56
N PRO A 348 -21.57 3.55 10.35
CA PRO A 348 -20.21 4.03 10.61
C PRO A 348 -19.36 2.96 11.28
N ALA A 349 -18.03 3.08 11.16
CA ALA A 349 -17.08 2.22 11.87
C ALA A 349 -17.36 2.17 13.38
N ASP A 350 -17.04 1.02 13.99
CA ASP A 350 -17.19 0.79 15.42
C ASP A 350 -16.41 1.84 16.24
N ALA A 351 -17.16 2.71 16.93
CA ALA A 351 -16.60 3.79 17.75
C ALA A 351 -15.70 3.29 18.90
N GLY A 352 -15.85 2.04 19.34
CA GLY A 352 -14.99 1.41 20.34
C GLY A 352 -13.65 0.93 19.78
N THR A 353 -13.53 0.79 18.46
CA THR A 353 -12.37 0.20 17.81
C THR A 353 -11.96 0.95 16.54
N THR A 354 -12.49 0.59 15.38
CA THR A 354 -12.08 1.08 14.05
C THR A 354 -12.51 2.51 13.75
N GLY A 355 -13.40 3.06 14.57
CA GLY A 355 -13.82 4.46 14.56
C GLY A 355 -12.84 5.39 15.27
N GLN A 356 -11.85 4.87 16.02
CA GLN A 356 -10.82 5.68 16.68
C GLN A 356 -9.55 5.67 15.84
N VAL A 357 -9.01 6.84 15.47
CA VAL A 357 -7.80 6.92 14.63
C VAL A 357 -6.60 7.41 15.44
N LEU A 358 -6.70 8.61 15.99
CA LEU A 358 -5.62 9.27 16.71
C LEU A 358 -6.20 10.17 17.78
N GLN A 359 -5.79 9.97 19.03
CA GLN A 359 -6.14 10.90 20.09
C GLN A 359 -5.10 12.03 20.14
N SER A 360 -5.56 13.27 20.29
CA SER A 360 -4.72 14.45 20.43
C SER A 360 -4.96 15.12 21.78
N GLY A 361 -3.88 15.50 22.46
CA GLY A 361 -3.96 16.25 23.71
C GLY A 361 -3.53 17.69 23.49
N SER A 362 -4.47 18.63 23.52
CA SER A 362 -4.16 20.06 23.46
C SER A 362 -3.66 20.51 24.83
N SER A 363 -2.41 20.99 24.89
CA SER A 363 -1.82 21.55 26.11
C SER A 363 -1.66 23.07 26.00
N ARG A 364 -2.03 23.81 27.05
CA ARG A 364 -1.57 25.19 27.23
C ARG A 364 -0.07 25.12 27.53
N LEU A 365 0.75 25.80 26.72
CA LEU A 365 2.22 25.90 26.76
C LEU A 365 2.91 25.43 28.06
N ARG A 366 3.86 24.50 27.89
CA ARG A 366 4.89 23.98 28.82
C ARG A 366 4.68 24.26 30.32
N GLY A 367 3.89 23.39 30.96
CA GLY A 367 4.07 22.99 32.35
C GLY A 367 4.19 21.46 32.40
N ALA A 368 5.20 20.94 33.09
CA ALA A 368 5.61 19.53 33.09
C ALA A 368 4.44 18.51 33.01
N ILE A 369 4.41 17.72 31.94
CA ILE A 369 3.40 16.68 31.73
C ILE A 369 3.69 15.51 32.68
N ARG A 370 2.81 15.30 33.66
CA ARG A 370 2.67 14.01 34.35
C ARG A 370 2.27 12.97 33.32
N ARG A 371 3.05 11.89 33.22
CA ARG A 371 2.69 10.69 32.44
C ARG A 371 1.26 10.24 32.80
N PRO A 372 0.44 9.84 31.81
CA PRO A 372 -0.85 9.23 32.11
C PRO A 372 -0.63 7.96 32.94
N ARG A 373 -1.51 7.74 33.93
CA ARG A 373 -1.56 6.51 34.72
C ARG A 373 -1.76 5.34 33.75
N ARG A 374 -0.85 4.37 33.79
CA ARG A 374 -1.08 3.04 33.20
C ARG A 374 -2.47 2.57 33.63
N SER A 375 -3.29 2.12 32.68
CA SER A 375 -4.51 1.43 33.04
C SER A 375 -4.15 0.23 33.93
N SER A 376 -4.93 0.05 34.97
CA SER A 376 -4.73 -0.97 35.99
C SER A 376 -5.04 -2.35 35.44
N SER A 377 -4.10 -3.26 35.72
CA SER A 377 -4.23 -4.73 35.85
C SER A 377 -4.66 -5.55 34.63
N ILE A 378 -3.66 -6.00 33.86
CA ILE A 378 -3.54 -7.43 33.57
C ILE A 378 -2.58 -7.97 34.63
N CYS A 379 -3.00 -8.96 35.39
CA CYS A 379 -2.22 -9.57 36.47
C CYS A 379 -1.31 -10.68 35.90
N PRO A 380 0.02 -10.54 35.90
CA PRO A 380 0.92 -11.64 35.53
C PRO A 380 1.48 -12.29 36.80
N LEU A 381 1.18 -13.57 36.98
CA LEU A 381 1.93 -14.43 37.91
C LEU A 381 3.39 -14.51 37.42
N SER A 382 4.33 -14.27 38.34
CA SER A 382 5.79 -14.42 38.18
C SER A 382 6.30 -15.43 39.22
N PRO A 383 7.59 -15.87 39.23
CA PRO A 383 8.73 -15.58 38.35
C PRO A 383 9.39 -16.90 37.84
N SER A 384 10.40 -16.96 36.96
CA SER A 384 11.73 -16.35 37.09
C SER A 384 12.62 -16.76 35.92
N TYR A 385 13.41 -15.84 35.35
CA TYR A 385 14.87 -16.01 35.19
C TYR A 385 15.55 -14.70 34.78
N ARG A 386 16.68 -14.41 35.43
CA ARG A 386 17.54 -13.22 35.32
C ARG A 386 18.63 -13.49 34.29
N ARG A 387 18.98 -12.52 33.43
CA ARG A 387 20.37 -12.39 32.94
C ARG A 387 20.78 -10.97 32.58
N ARG A 388 22.05 -10.69 32.91
CA ARG A 388 22.72 -9.40 33.07
C ARG A 388 23.11 -8.75 31.74
N ARG A 389 23.06 -7.41 31.72
CA ARG A 389 23.74 -6.53 30.74
C ARG A 389 25.25 -6.49 30.98
N ARG A 390 26.04 -6.33 29.91
CA ARG A 390 27.37 -5.71 29.93
C ARG A 390 27.48 -4.67 28.81
N ARG A 391 28.08 -3.52 29.14
CA ARG A 391 28.48 -2.40 28.28
C ARG A 391 29.92 -2.58 27.80
N ALA A 392 30.20 -2.11 26.59
CA ALA A 392 31.44 -1.49 26.11
C ALA A 392 31.05 -0.80 24.78
N GLY A 393 31.55 0.33 24.29
CA GLY A 393 32.78 1.08 24.53
C GLY A 393 33.13 1.74 23.18
N SER A 394 33.27 3.06 23.16
CA SER A 394 33.43 3.96 22.01
C SER A 394 34.71 3.76 21.17
N ARG A 395 34.70 4.13 19.87
CA ARG A 395 35.51 5.24 19.28
C ARG A 395 35.33 5.48 17.76
N CYS A 396 35.19 6.78 17.48
CA CYS A 396 35.40 7.62 16.30
C CYS A 396 36.39 7.19 15.19
N SER A 397 36.05 7.44 13.91
CA SER A 397 36.96 8.09 12.94
C SER A 397 36.26 8.73 11.71
N ARG A 398 36.63 10.00 11.52
CA ARG A 398 36.79 10.94 10.39
C ARG A 398 36.14 10.74 8.99
N ARG A 399 35.77 11.93 8.49
CA ARG A 399 35.22 12.35 7.18
C ARG A 399 36.24 12.24 6.03
N CYS A 400 35.73 12.01 4.82
CA CYS A 400 36.27 12.55 3.56
C CYS A 400 35.12 13.13 2.72
N ARG A 401 35.28 14.35 2.23
CA ARG A 401 34.41 15.03 1.26
C ARG A 401 35.07 14.93 -0.11
N CYS A 402 34.29 14.63 -1.15
CA CYS A 402 34.64 14.90 -2.53
C CYS A 402 33.45 15.59 -3.21
N SER A 403 33.74 16.69 -3.90
CA SER A 403 32.79 17.55 -4.62
C SER A 403 33.11 17.44 -6.11
N PHE A 404 32.10 17.29 -6.99
CA PHE A 404 32.23 17.60 -8.41
C PHE A 404 30.88 18.09 -9.00
N PRO A 405 30.89 18.87 -10.10
CA PRO A 405 29.82 19.79 -10.49
C PRO A 405 28.80 19.19 -11.47
N ALA A 406 27.60 19.78 -11.50
CA ALA A 406 26.50 19.43 -12.40
C ALA A 406 26.52 20.25 -13.71
N PRO A 407 26.15 19.67 -14.87
CA PRO A 407 25.81 20.41 -16.06
C PRO A 407 24.29 20.57 -16.26
N ARG A 408 23.94 21.69 -16.90
CA ARG A 408 22.58 22.16 -17.23
C ARG A 408 22.00 21.40 -18.44
N ALA A 409 20.71 21.10 -18.43
CA ALA A 409 19.96 20.75 -19.63
C ALA A 409 18.61 21.48 -19.72
N ARG A 410 18.27 21.88 -20.95
CA ARG A 410 17.19 22.79 -21.35
C ARG A 410 15.86 22.03 -21.53
N ARG A 411 14.74 22.69 -21.20
CA ARG A 411 13.37 22.20 -21.42
C ARG A 411 12.92 22.46 -22.85
N CYS A 412 12.33 21.45 -23.50
CA CYS A 412 11.44 21.60 -24.65
C CYS A 412 10.06 21.04 -24.26
N TRP A 413 9.02 21.84 -24.42
CA TRP A 413 7.63 21.47 -24.19
C TRP A 413 6.97 21.03 -25.50
N ALA A 414 6.22 19.93 -25.47
CA ALA A 414 5.23 19.61 -26.50
C ALA A 414 3.91 19.21 -25.82
N ARG A 415 2.85 19.99 -26.09
CA ARG A 415 1.45 19.75 -25.69
C ARG A 415 0.84 18.68 -26.60
N TRP A 416 0.00 17.81 -26.04
CA TRP A 416 -0.99 17.02 -26.77
C TRP A 416 -2.40 17.22 -26.18
N PRO A 417 -3.47 17.20 -26.99
CA PRO A 417 -4.81 17.63 -26.60
C PRO A 417 -5.70 16.53 -26.00
N ALA A 418 -6.77 16.98 -25.34
CA ALA A 418 -7.75 16.21 -24.58
C ALA A 418 -8.70 15.35 -25.43
N ILE A 419 -9.24 14.28 -24.81
CA ILE A 419 -10.29 13.40 -25.34
C ILE A 419 -11.59 13.57 -24.49
N PRO A 420 -12.81 13.54 -25.08
CA PRO A 420 -14.04 14.03 -24.43
C PRO A 420 -14.79 12.99 -23.58
N ARG A 421 -15.57 13.52 -22.62
CA ARG A 421 -16.45 12.81 -21.68
C ARG A 421 -17.66 12.14 -22.34
N TRP A 422 -18.01 10.95 -21.85
CA TRP A 422 -19.28 10.27 -22.12
C TRP A 422 -20.38 10.69 -21.13
N ARG A 423 -21.54 11.11 -21.64
CA ARG A 423 -22.77 11.39 -20.88
C ARG A 423 -23.57 10.09 -20.67
N ARG A 424 -24.01 9.81 -19.44
CA ARG A 424 -25.09 8.84 -19.16
C ARG A 424 -26.45 9.54 -19.22
N ARG A 425 -27.40 8.93 -19.94
CA ARG A 425 -28.82 9.29 -19.94
C ARG A 425 -29.52 8.54 -18.80
N SER A 426 -30.31 9.27 -18.01
CA SER A 426 -31.26 8.77 -17.02
C SER A 426 -32.64 8.59 -17.65
N GLY A 427 -33.36 7.53 -17.25
CA GLY A 427 -34.78 7.30 -17.50
C GLY A 427 -35.48 6.96 -16.17
N PRO A 428 -36.78 7.27 -16.00
CA PRO A 428 -37.38 7.54 -14.69
C PRO A 428 -37.99 6.31 -13.99
N ARG A 429 -38.10 6.45 -12.66
CA ARG A 429 -38.80 5.58 -11.70
C ARG A 429 -40.31 5.56 -11.94
N SER A 430 -40.93 4.39 -11.72
CA SER A 430 -42.36 4.26 -11.40
C SER A 430 -42.54 3.78 -9.96
N THR A 431 -43.55 4.34 -9.32
CA THR A 431 -44.03 4.13 -7.96
C THR A 431 -44.96 2.91 -7.88
N GLY A 432 -45.00 2.22 -6.73
CA GLY A 432 -45.95 1.13 -6.50
C GLY A 432 -45.87 0.56 -5.09
N THR A 433 -46.83 0.94 -4.25
CA THR A 433 -47.00 0.63 -2.82
C THR A 433 -47.59 -0.77 -2.58
N THR A 434 -47.15 -1.40 -1.47
CA THR A 434 -47.87 -2.32 -0.57
C THR A 434 -48.65 -3.52 -1.12
N ARG A 435 -48.24 -4.74 -0.74
CA ARG A 435 -48.93 -5.63 0.24
C ARG A 435 -48.28 -7.02 0.28
N SER A 436 -48.04 -7.50 1.50
CA SER A 436 -47.89 -8.93 1.83
C SER A 436 -49.24 -9.65 1.65
N PRO A 437 -49.31 -10.96 1.33
CA PRO A 437 -49.30 -11.93 2.45
C PRO A 437 -48.75 -13.34 2.14
N ARG A 438 -48.31 -13.99 3.23
CA ARG A 438 -48.52 -15.41 3.63
C ARG A 438 -48.10 -16.56 2.69
N THR A 439 -47.18 -17.36 3.21
CA THR A 439 -47.02 -18.82 3.02
C THR A 439 -48.35 -19.59 3.17
N PRO A 440 -48.54 -20.75 2.48
CA PRO A 440 -48.11 -22.06 3.01
C PRO A 440 -47.78 -23.10 1.87
N PRO A 441 -47.81 -24.44 2.08
CA PRO A 441 -46.69 -25.24 2.55
C PRO A 441 -46.30 -26.42 1.61
N SER A 442 -45.27 -27.16 2.07
CA SER A 442 -44.73 -28.46 1.64
C SER A 442 -45.68 -29.52 1.05
N GLY A 443 -45.19 -30.26 0.04
CA GLY A 443 -45.68 -31.62 -0.27
C GLY A 443 -45.19 -32.22 -1.61
N PRO A 444 -44.77 -33.50 -1.70
CA PRO A 444 -43.88 -34.02 -2.75
C PRO A 444 -44.59 -34.86 -3.84
N ARG A 445 -43.93 -35.07 -5.00
CA ARG A 445 -43.92 -36.29 -5.88
C ARG A 445 -43.29 -35.96 -7.25
N ARG A 446 -42.15 -36.56 -7.58
CA ARG A 446 -41.93 -37.75 -8.44
C ARG A 446 -42.00 -37.51 -9.97
N CYS A 447 -40.83 -37.70 -10.58
CA CYS A 447 -40.50 -38.31 -11.88
C CYS A 447 -41.44 -38.14 -13.08
N GLY A 448 -40.91 -37.50 -14.13
CA GLY A 448 -41.35 -37.63 -15.51
C GLY A 448 -40.19 -37.34 -16.45
N SER A 449 -39.71 -38.37 -17.14
CA SER A 449 -38.66 -38.38 -18.16
C SER A 449 -39.15 -37.76 -19.48
N SER A 450 -38.33 -36.91 -20.12
CA SER A 450 -38.26 -36.87 -21.59
C SER A 450 -36.97 -36.19 -22.07
N THR A 451 -36.21 -36.99 -22.82
CA THR A 451 -35.01 -36.77 -23.62
C THR A 451 -35.18 -35.74 -24.76
N THR A 452 -34.20 -34.84 -24.94
CA THR A 452 -33.64 -34.46 -26.27
C THR A 452 -32.28 -33.74 -26.08
N PRO A 453 -31.27 -33.95 -26.96
CA PRO A 453 -29.88 -33.56 -26.71
C PRO A 453 -29.47 -32.24 -27.41
N PRO A 454 -28.39 -31.56 -27.00
CA PRO A 454 -27.76 -30.52 -27.81
C PRO A 454 -26.70 -31.11 -28.75
N ALA A 455 -26.73 -30.64 -30.00
CA ALA A 455 -25.82 -31.01 -31.08
C ALA A 455 -24.40 -30.43 -30.89
N THR A 456 -23.39 -31.22 -31.21
CA THR A 456 -21.97 -30.86 -31.36
C THR A 456 -21.67 -30.36 -32.79
N PRO A 457 -20.52 -29.67 -33.00
CA PRO A 457 -20.34 -28.66 -34.05
C PRO A 457 -19.81 -29.21 -35.37
N THR A 458 -20.11 -28.50 -36.46
CA THR A 458 -19.52 -28.74 -37.78
C THR A 458 -18.35 -27.78 -38.03
N ARG A 459 -17.18 -28.39 -38.29
CA ARG A 459 -15.99 -27.80 -38.92
C ARG A 459 -16.32 -27.25 -40.31
N CYS A 460 -15.65 -26.15 -40.69
CA CYS A 460 -15.23 -25.91 -42.07
C CYS A 460 -13.77 -25.45 -42.10
N THR A 461 -12.96 -26.25 -42.79
CA THR A 461 -11.56 -26.04 -43.15
C THR A 461 -11.44 -25.20 -44.42
N SER A 462 -10.47 -24.29 -44.50
CA SER A 462 -9.62 -24.18 -45.70
C SER A 462 -8.34 -23.40 -45.43
N THR A 463 -7.24 -24.06 -45.75
CA THR A 463 -5.85 -23.62 -45.90
C THR A 463 -5.64 -22.51 -46.92
N ARG A 464 -4.68 -21.61 -46.69
CA ARG A 464 -3.62 -21.29 -47.68
C ARG A 464 -2.45 -20.50 -47.05
N SER A 465 -1.27 -21.07 -47.25
CA SER A 465 0.08 -20.56 -47.02
C SER A 465 0.49 -19.50 -48.04
N CYS A 466 1.32 -18.53 -47.66
CA CYS A 466 2.23 -17.84 -48.58
C CYS A 466 3.58 -17.56 -47.91
N SER A 467 4.58 -18.31 -48.36
CA SER A 467 6.02 -18.07 -48.24
C SER A 467 6.46 -16.90 -49.14
N ARG A 468 7.52 -16.17 -48.76
CA ARG A 468 8.63 -15.81 -49.68
C ARG A 468 9.83 -15.22 -48.95
N SER A 469 10.99 -15.79 -49.26
CA SER A 469 12.34 -15.35 -48.92
C SER A 469 12.99 -14.55 -50.06
N SER A 470 14.01 -13.79 -49.68
CA SER A 470 15.19 -13.33 -50.45
C SER A 470 15.03 -12.35 -51.62
N THR A 471 15.78 -11.24 -51.59
CA THR A 471 16.98 -11.03 -52.44
C THR A 471 17.72 -9.72 -52.07
N ALA A 472 19.01 -9.71 -52.37
CA ALA A 472 20.03 -8.75 -51.96
C ALA A 472 20.22 -7.56 -52.94
N ARG A 473 21.06 -6.61 -52.48
CA ARG A 473 21.54 -5.35 -53.10
C ARG A 473 22.09 -5.47 -54.55
N PRO A 474 22.32 -4.32 -55.24
CA PRO A 474 23.67 -3.69 -55.19
C PRO A 474 23.68 -2.15 -55.09
N SER A 475 24.90 -1.64 -54.88
CA SER A 475 25.38 -0.28 -54.63
C SER A 475 25.55 0.61 -55.88
N SER A 476 25.48 1.93 -55.71
CA SER A 476 26.31 2.89 -56.48
C SER A 476 26.50 4.23 -55.72
N SER A 477 27.59 4.91 -56.05
CA SER A 477 28.41 5.79 -55.21
C SER A 477 28.32 7.29 -55.52
N THR A 478 28.57 8.10 -54.48
CA THR A 478 29.30 9.41 -54.40
C THR A 478 29.06 10.56 -55.40
N LYS A 479 28.76 11.74 -54.83
CA LYS A 479 29.49 13.03 -55.09
C LYS A 479 29.17 14.08 -54.01
N THR A 480 30.21 14.58 -53.35
CA THR A 480 30.33 15.81 -52.53
C THR A 480 30.70 17.02 -53.43
N PRO A 481 30.97 18.25 -52.94
CA PRO A 481 30.45 19.03 -51.79
C PRO A 481 30.07 20.50 -52.18
N GLY A 482 29.52 21.30 -51.26
CA GLY A 482 29.61 22.78 -51.39
C GLY A 482 28.61 23.61 -50.58
N ARG A 483 29.17 24.34 -49.58
CA ARG A 483 28.64 25.44 -48.75
C ARG A 483 27.71 25.12 -47.58
#